data_AF-A0A8S4A497-F1
#
_entry.id   AF-A0A8S4A497-F1
#
_cell.length_a   1.000
_cell.length_b   1.000
_cell.length_c   1.000
_cell.angle_alpha   90.00
_cell.angle_beta   90.00
_cell.angle_gamma   90.00
#
_symmetry.space_group_name_H-M   'P 1'
#
loop_
_entity.id
_entity.type
_entity.pdbx_description
1 polymer ?
#
loop_
_entity_poly.entity_id
_entity_poly.type
_entity_poly.pdbx_seq_one_letter_code
_entity_poly.pdbx_strand_id
1 'polypeptide(L)'
;THSETIDAKDNWWGSERQAYISGKIHDGMDDSLLVDVDYWPPVLDNRSLIEGDCLPGWVLDRKRCYRYMGGALPFEEAKRFCQ
;
A
#
# COMPACT_ATOMS: atom_id res chain seq x y z
N THR A 1 -14.17 20.80 -14.79
CA THR A 1 -13.79 20.54 -13.39
C THR A 1 -14.26 19.14 -13.04
N HIS A 2 -13.37 18.14 -13.12
CA HIS A 2 -13.69 16.80 -12.65
C HIS A 2 -13.72 16.85 -11.13
N SER A 3 -14.94 16.93 -10.58
CA SER A 3 -15.24 17.21 -9.18
C SER A 3 -15.54 15.95 -8.38
N GLU A 4 -15.15 14.77 -8.86
CA GLU A 4 -15.49 13.51 -8.19
C GLU A 4 -14.20 12.82 -7.77
N THR A 5 -13.79 13.09 -6.53
CA THR A 5 -12.74 12.34 -5.84
C THR A 5 -13.07 10.84 -5.86
N ILE A 6 -12.07 10.00 -6.16
CA ILE A 6 -12.24 8.54 -6.11
C ILE A 6 -12.31 8.12 -4.64
N ASP A 7 -13.43 7.54 -4.23
CA ASP A 7 -13.55 6.91 -2.92
C ASP A 7 -12.84 5.55 -2.93
N ALA A 8 -11.71 5.49 -2.24
CA ALA A 8 -10.89 4.31 -2.07
C ALA A 8 -10.72 3.94 -0.59
N LYS A 9 -11.62 4.42 0.27
CA LYS A 9 -11.73 4.01 1.66
C LYS A 9 -12.03 2.53 1.76
N ASP A 10 -11.64 1.95 2.87
CA ASP A 10 -11.89 0.55 3.20
C ASP A 10 -11.29 -0.47 2.21
N ASN A 11 -10.44 -0.01 1.27
CA ASN A 11 -9.63 -0.89 0.45
C ASN A 11 -8.48 -1.48 1.28
N TRP A 12 -8.08 -2.70 0.90
CA TRP A 12 -6.90 -3.34 1.45
C TRP A 12 -5.65 -2.89 0.68
N TRP A 13 -4.77 -2.15 1.37
CA TRP A 13 -3.50 -1.67 0.80
C TRP A 13 -2.29 -2.50 1.27
N GLY A 14 -2.47 -3.34 2.30
CA GLY A 14 -1.44 -4.17 2.90
C GLY A 14 -0.55 -3.47 3.95
N SER A 15 -0.88 -2.23 4.32
CA SER A 15 -0.33 -1.51 5.47
C SER A 15 -1.26 -0.35 5.82
N GLU A 16 -1.23 0.09 7.08
CA GLU A 16 -1.87 1.34 7.55
C GLU A 16 -0.94 2.56 7.46
N ARG A 17 0.33 2.36 7.07
CA ARG A 17 1.29 3.46 6.93
C ARG A 17 0.87 4.33 5.72
N GLN A 18 0.39 5.55 5.96
CA GLN A 18 -0.07 6.47 4.91
C GLN A 18 0.95 6.65 3.78
N ALA A 19 2.24 6.86 4.10
CA ALA A 19 3.30 7.02 3.10
C ALA A 19 3.45 5.79 2.16
N TYR A 20 3.15 4.59 2.65
CA TYR A 20 3.18 3.39 1.83
C TYR A 20 1.94 3.27 0.92
N ILE A 21 0.78 3.79 1.37
CA ILE A 21 -0.46 3.82 0.58
C ILE A 21 -0.37 4.91 -0.49
N SER A 22 -0.03 6.14 -0.09
CA SER A 22 0.11 7.28 -1.01
C SER A 22 1.19 7.03 -2.05
N GLY A 23 2.30 6.35 -1.70
CA GLY A 23 3.34 5.96 -2.66
C GLY A 23 2.90 4.95 -3.73
N LYS A 24 1.67 4.41 -3.67
CA LYS A 24 1.05 3.56 -4.70
C LYS A 24 -0.03 4.28 -5.51
N ILE A 25 -0.38 5.48 -5.11
CA ILE A 25 -1.44 6.29 -5.70
C ILE A 25 -0.75 7.35 -6.56
N HIS A 26 -1.29 7.58 -7.75
CA HIS A 26 -0.88 8.69 -8.60
C HIS A 26 -2.10 9.55 -8.87
N ASP A 27 -2.25 10.66 -8.13
CA ASP A 27 -3.48 11.45 -8.03
C ASP A 27 -3.23 12.96 -8.17
N GLY A 28 -4.25 13.76 -7.86
CA GLY A 28 -4.21 15.22 -7.96
C GLY A 28 -3.11 15.90 -7.13
N MET A 29 -2.57 15.22 -6.11
CA MET A 29 -1.43 15.72 -5.34
C MET A 29 -0.11 15.63 -6.11
N ASP A 30 0.01 14.67 -7.04
CA ASP A 30 1.19 14.52 -7.90
C ASP A 30 1.07 15.34 -9.19
N ASP A 31 -0.12 15.36 -9.79
CA ASP A 31 -0.43 16.15 -11.00
C ASP A 31 -1.84 16.73 -10.89
N SER A 32 -1.95 18.06 -10.87
CA SER A 32 -3.20 18.82 -10.79
C SER A 32 -4.24 18.52 -11.88
N LEU A 33 -3.86 17.84 -12.97
CA LEU A 33 -4.76 17.39 -14.03
C LEU A 33 -5.44 16.05 -13.71
N LEU A 34 -4.98 15.34 -12.69
CA LEU A 34 -5.52 14.08 -12.22
C LEU A 34 -6.61 14.30 -11.16
N VAL A 35 -7.37 13.23 -10.93
CA VAL A 35 -8.41 13.19 -9.90
C VAL A 35 -7.79 12.83 -8.55
N ASP A 36 -8.26 13.43 -7.46
CA ASP A 36 -7.86 13.06 -6.10
C ASP A 36 -8.38 11.67 -5.72
N VAL A 37 -7.65 10.97 -4.86
CA VAL A 37 -8.06 9.68 -4.30
C VAL A 37 -8.19 9.79 -2.78
N ASP A 38 -9.40 9.58 -2.26
CA ASP A 38 -9.65 9.51 -0.82
C ASP A 38 -9.49 8.06 -0.33
N TYR A 39 -8.29 7.74 0.16
CA TYR A 39 -7.90 6.36 0.51
C TYR A 39 -7.99 6.03 2.01
N TRP A 40 -8.41 6.97 2.87
CA TRP A 40 -8.34 6.81 4.33
C TRP A 40 -9.73 6.77 4.98
N PRO A 41 -10.03 5.75 5.83
CA PRO A 41 -9.12 4.75 6.39
C PRO A 41 -8.91 3.50 5.50
N PRO A 42 -7.76 2.80 5.62
CA PRO A 42 -7.54 1.52 4.98
C PRO A 42 -8.12 0.36 5.80
N VAL A 43 -8.46 -0.75 5.13
CA VAL A 43 -8.76 -2.02 5.81
C VAL A 43 -7.47 -2.83 5.96
N LEU A 44 -7.21 -3.30 7.18
CA LEU A 44 -6.10 -4.20 7.50
C LEU A 44 -6.50 -5.67 7.50
N ASP A 45 -7.70 -6.01 7.98
CA ASP A 45 -8.25 -7.37 7.92
C ASP A 45 -9.78 -7.44 7.89
N ASN A 46 -10.29 -8.59 7.41
CA ASN A 46 -11.62 -9.15 7.68
C ASN A 46 -11.54 -10.67 7.39
N ARG A 47 -10.70 -11.37 8.17
CA ARG A 47 -10.11 -12.72 7.96
C ARG A 47 -10.88 -13.74 7.08
N SER A 48 -10.89 -13.54 5.77
CA SER A 48 -11.01 -14.60 4.74
C SER A 48 -9.85 -14.60 3.73
N LEU A 49 -9.00 -13.55 3.75
CA LEU A 49 -7.84 -13.38 2.85
C LEU A 49 -6.54 -14.02 3.38
N ILE A 50 -6.57 -14.66 4.56
CA ILE A 50 -5.44 -15.44 5.09
C ILE A 50 -5.56 -16.89 4.56
N GLU A 51 -5.47 -17.05 3.24
CA GLU A 51 -5.15 -18.36 2.66
C GLU A 51 -3.61 -18.50 2.64
N GLY A 52 -3.03 -18.70 3.82
CA GLY A 52 -1.59 -19.00 3.96
C GLY A 52 -0.91 -18.33 5.15
N ASP A 53 0.28 -18.84 5.48
CA ASP A 53 1.13 -18.41 6.61
C ASP A 53 1.66 -16.96 6.50
N CYS A 54 1.29 -16.22 5.45
CA CYS A 54 1.81 -14.88 5.13
C CYS A 54 0.70 -13.85 4.91
N LEU A 55 1.02 -12.57 5.15
CA LEU A 55 0.14 -11.46 4.79
C LEU A 55 -0.08 -11.41 3.27
N PRO A 56 -1.23 -10.93 2.78
CA PRO A 56 -1.45 -10.85 1.34
C PRO A 56 -0.38 -9.96 0.67
N GLY A 57 0.01 -10.31 -0.55
CA GLY A 57 1.12 -9.66 -1.27
C GLY A 57 2.53 -10.04 -0.81
N TRP A 58 2.66 -10.95 0.16
CA TRP A 58 3.91 -11.60 0.52
C TRP A 58 3.96 -13.03 -0.05
N VAL A 59 5.15 -13.48 -0.42
CA VAL A 59 5.42 -14.82 -0.95
C VAL A 59 6.02 -15.68 0.15
N LEU A 60 5.41 -16.85 0.40
CA LEU A 60 5.94 -17.83 1.33
C LEU A 60 7.06 -18.65 0.67
N ASP A 61 8.27 -18.60 1.25
CA ASP A 61 9.36 -19.50 0.91
C ASP A 61 10.02 -20.04 2.18
N ARG A 62 10.16 -21.36 2.28
CA ARG A 62 10.80 -22.06 3.42
C ARG A 62 10.34 -21.53 4.79
N LYS A 63 9.03 -21.39 5.00
CA LYS A 63 8.40 -20.88 6.24
C LYS A 63 8.74 -19.43 6.60
N ARG A 64 9.14 -18.62 5.61
CA ARG A 64 9.37 -17.18 5.77
C ARG A 64 8.60 -16.43 4.70
N CYS A 65 8.09 -15.26 5.07
CA CYS A 65 7.38 -14.38 4.17
C CYS A 65 8.34 -13.37 3.56
N TYR A 66 8.34 -13.26 2.24
CA TYR A 66 9.16 -12.32 1.49
C TYR A 66 8.29 -11.37 0.67
N ARG A 67 8.75 -10.14 0.50
CA ARG A 67 8.07 -9.18 -0.35
C ARG A 67 9.06 -8.28 -1.07
N TYR A 68 8.80 -8.08 -2.34
CA TYR A 68 9.49 -7.07 -3.14
C TYR A 68 8.88 -5.69 -2.87
N MET A 69 9.72 -4.74 -2.47
CA MET A 69 9.36 -3.33 -2.33
C MET A 69 10.01 -2.58 -3.50
N GLY A 70 9.19 -2.05 -4.40
CA GLY A 70 9.67 -1.20 -5.50
C GLY A 70 10.05 0.20 -4.98
N GLY A 71 10.90 0.90 -5.75
CA GLY A 71 11.44 2.22 -5.39
C GLY A 71 12.90 2.14 -4.93
N ALA A 72 13.77 2.95 -5.53
CA ALA A 72 15.19 2.97 -5.19
C ALA A 72 15.42 3.83 -3.93
N LEU A 73 16.06 3.25 -2.91
CA LEU A 73 16.41 3.91 -1.65
C LEU A 73 17.85 3.56 -1.25
N PRO A 74 18.55 4.42 -0.49
CA PRO A 74 19.78 4.05 0.19
C PRO A 74 19.56 2.85 1.13
N PHE A 75 20.61 2.04 1.31
CA PHE A 75 20.52 0.78 2.08
C PHE A 75 19.92 0.98 3.49
N GLU A 76 20.35 2.01 4.23
CA GLU A 76 19.86 2.25 5.59
C GLU A 76 18.38 2.65 5.63
N GLU A 77 17.90 3.39 4.62
CA GLU A 77 16.48 3.73 4.52
C GLU A 77 15.63 2.51 4.15
N ALA A 78 16.10 1.71 3.18
CA ALA A 78 15.45 0.46 2.80
C ALA A 78 15.37 -0.53 3.99
N LYS A 79 16.44 -0.63 4.78
CA LYS A 79 16.48 -1.45 6.00
C LYS A 79 15.48 -0.95 7.04
N ARG A 80 15.49 0.35 7.34
CA ARG A 80 14.56 0.97 8.28
C ARG A 80 13.10 0.80 7.84
N PHE A 81 12.83 0.82 6.54
CA PHE A 81 11.50 0.60 6.00
C PHE A 81 10.98 -0.81 6.32
N CYS A 82 11.84 -1.84 6.20
CA CYS A 82 11.51 -3.25 6.44
C CYS A 82 11.49 -3.68 7.92
N GLN A 83 11.90 -2.79 8.85
CA GLN A 83 11.82 -3.01 10.30
C GLN A 83 10.45 -2.59 10.85
#